data_AF-A0AAD9WQH2-F1
#
_entry.id   AF-A0AAD9WQH2-F1
#
_cell.length_a   1.000
_cell.length_b   1.000
_cell.length_c   1.000
_cell.angle_alpha   90.00
_cell.angle_beta   90.00
_cell.angle_gamma   90.00
#
_symmetry.space_group_name_H-M   'P 1'
#
loop_
_entity.id
_entity.type
_entity.pdbx_description
1 polymer ?
#
loop_
_entity_poly.entity_id
_entity_poly.type
_entity_poly.pdbx_seq_one_letter_code
_entity_poly.pdbx_strand_id
1 'polypeptide(L)'
;MKPVISMSSVVALLFLGLLALATINICLCNGSTHVGCIESERRALLRLKKDLKDPSNRLASWNGDGGDCCNWAGVVCHNFTSHVLGLHLGNPHLIRYSTSSGLYPSPLKRSKLVGKLNPSLLDFKQLMQRKSEALEKRSEEK
;
A
#
# COMPACT_ATOMS: atom_id res chain seq x y z
N MET A 1 46.33 2.37 -43.46
CA MET A 1 45.04 2.61 -44.13
C MET A 1 44.13 3.35 -43.16
N LYS A 2 43.69 4.57 -43.50
CA LYS A 2 42.75 5.35 -42.66
C LYS A 2 41.33 5.03 -43.15
N PRO A 3 40.36 4.76 -42.25
CA PRO A 3 39.00 4.51 -42.69
C PRO A 3 38.43 5.78 -43.34
N VAL A 4 37.97 5.67 -44.58
CA VAL A 4 37.21 6.72 -45.24
C VAL A 4 35.79 6.62 -44.71
N ILE A 5 35.52 7.36 -43.65
CA ILE A 5 34.18 7.41 -43.05
C ILE A 5 33.32 8.24 -44.01
N SER A 6 32.40 7.58 -44.70
CA SER A 6 31.46 8.24 -45.61
C SER A 6 30.59 9.24 -44.84
N MET A 7 30.23 10.36 -45.47
CA MET A 7 29.30 11.36 -44.90
C MET A 7 27.99 10.72 -44.44
N SER A 8 27.52 9.68 -45.15
CA SER A 8 26.34 8.91 -44.75
C SER A 8 26.54 8.16 -43.43
N SER A 9 27.74 7.67 -43.16
CA SER A 9 28.09 7.00 -41.90
C SER A 9 28.16 7.99 -40.74
N VAL A 10 28.65 9.21 -40.98
CA VAL A 10 28.65 10.29 -39.96
C VAL A 10 27.22 10.65 -39.57
N VAL A 11 26.33 10.83 -40.54
CA VAL A 11 24.91 11.12 -40.30
C VAL A 11 24.25 10.00 -39.50
N ALA A 12 24.47 8.74 -39.88
CA ALA A 12 23.93 7.59 -39.16
C ALA A 12 24.39 7.54 -37.68
N LEU A 13 25.67 7.84 -37.41
CA LEU A 13 26.21 7.88 -36.05
C LEU A 13 25.60 8.99 -35.19
N LEU A 14 25.37 10.17 -35.78
CA LEU A 14 24.71 11.29 -35.09
C LEU A 14 23.26 10.96 -34.75
N PHE A 15 22.51 10.34 -35.67
CA PHE A 15 21.14 9.90 -35.43
C PHE A 15 21.06 8.80 -34.36
N LEU A 16 21.95 7.80 -34.41
CA LEU A 16 22.02 6.75 -33.38
C LEU A 16 22.36 7.32 -32.00
N GLY A 17 23.28 8.29 -31.94
CA GLY A 17 23.61 9.01 -30.71
C GLY A 17 22.42 9.81 -30.14
N LEU A 18 21.68 10.52 -31.00
CA LEU A 18 20.48 11.27 -30.61
C LEU A 18 19.37 10.34 -30.10
N LEU A 19 19.15 9.21 -30.76
CA LEU A 19 18.19 8.19 -30.31
C LEU A 19 18.61 7.60 -28.95
N ALA A 20 19.89 7.28 -28.77
CA ALA A 20 20.41 6.81 -27.49
C ALA A 20 20.21 7.84 -26.37
N LEU A 21 20.56 9.11 -26.60
CA LEU A 21 20.36 10.21 -25.65
C LEU A 21 18.87 10.44 -25.32
N ALA A 22 17.98 10.33 -26.31
CA ALA A 22 16.54 10.42 -26.09
C ALA A 22 16.01 9.26 -25.23
N THR A 23 16.56 8.05 -25.38
CA THR A 23 16.15 6.87 -24.58
C THR A 23 16.67 6.88 -23.14
N ILE A 24 17.78 7.57 -22.86
CA ILE A 24 18.32 7.71 -21.49
C ILE A 24 17.33 8.48 -20.58
N ASN A 25 16.47 9.32 -21.15
CA ASN A 25 15.44 10.06 -20.40
C ASN A 25 14.20 9.24 -20.01
N ILE A 26 14.05 7.98 -20.43
CA ILE A 26 12.79 7.23 -20.24
C ILE A 26 12.80 6.25 -19.05
N CYS A 27 13.91 6.05 -18.33
CA CYS A 27 13.88 5.04 -17.25
C CYS A 27 14.63 5.40 -15.97
N LEU A 28 14.51 6.65 -15.52
CA LEU A 28 14.60 6.93 -14.08
C LEU A 28 13.21 6.72 -13.48
N CYS A 29 12.78 5.45 -13.41
CA CYS A 29 11.90 5.05 -12.32
C CYS A 29 12.70 5.36 -11.05
N ASN A 30 12.50 6.56 -10.50
CA ASN A 30 12.93 6.92 -9.17
C ASN A 30 12.24 5.95 -8.22
N GLY A 31 12.83 4.76 -8.07
CA GLY A 31 12.57 3.85 -6.99
C GLY A 31 13.02 4.59 -5.75
N SER A 32 12.11 5.42 -5.22
CA SER A 32 12.26 6.08 -3.94
C SER A 32 12.73 5.01 -2.96
N THR A 33 13.91 5.21 -2.41
CA THR A 33 14.49 4.36 -1.36
C THR A 33 13.78 4.59 -0.01
N HIS A 34 12.67 5.33 0.00
CA HIS A 34 11.76 5.40 1.13
C HIS A 34 10.82 4.19 1.09
N VAL A 35 11.14 3.18 1.92
CA VAL A 35 10.47 1.88 2.11
C VAL A 35 9.10 2.08 2.77
N GLY A 36 8.21 2.84 2.13
CA GLY A 36 6.81 2.95 2.53
C GLY A 36 5.94 1.89 1.88
N CYS A 37 4.71 1.74 2.36
CA CYS A 37 3.74 0.84 1.75
C CYS A 37 3.46 1.18 0.27
N ILE A 38 3.03 0.17 -0.49
CA ILE A 38 2.84 0.29 -1.93
C ILE A 38 1.70 1.28 -2.24
N GLU A 39 1.92 2.16 -3.23
CA GLU A 39 0.98 3.23 -3.56
C GLU A 39 -0.41 2.73 -3.97
N SER A 40 -0.52 1.55 -4.57
CA SER A 40 -1.82 0.92 -4.85
C SER A 40 -2.55 0.50 -3.57
N GLU A 41 -1.83 -0.10 -2.61
CA GLU A 41 -2.35 -0.51 -1.31
C GLU A 41 -2.77 0.71 -0.48
N ARG A 42 -1.92 1.75 -0.44
CA ARG A 42 -2.23 3.06 0.16
C ARG A 42 -3.55 3.63 -0.37
N ARG A 43 -3.71 3.70 -1.70
CA ARG A 43 -4.94 4.20 -2.33
C ARG A 43 -6.16 3.36 -2.00
N ALA A 44 -6.01 2.03 -1.94
CA ALA A 44 -7.09 1.14 -1.54
C ALA A 44 -7.55 1.39 -0.10
N LEU A 45 -6.60 1.58 0.84
CA LEU A 45 -6.90 1.90 2.23
C LEU A 45 -7.57 3.28 2.39
N LEU A 46 -7.15 4.30 1.63
CA LEU A 46 -7.79 5.61 1.65
C LEU A 46 -9.23 5.58 1.08
N ARG A 47 -9.48 4.76 0.05
CA ARG A 47 -10.85 4.51 -0.44
C ARG A 47 -11.70 3.83 0.62
N LEU A 48 -11.16 2.81 1.29
CA LEU A 48 -11.83 2.15 2.41
C LEU A 48 -12.18 3.15 3.52
N LYS A 49 -11.26 4.02 3.93
CA LYS A 49 -11.52 5.07 4.91
C LYS A 49 -12.69 5.97 4.48
N LYS A 50 -12.74 6.38 3.21
CA LYS A 50 -13.81 7.25 2.69
C LYS A 50 -15.19 6.58 2.73
N ASP A 51 -15.23 5.26 2.51
CA ASP A 51 -16.47 4.48 2.51
C ASP A 51 -16.95 4.09 3.93
N LEU A 52 -16.11 4.34 4.95
CA LEU A 52 -16.41 4.09 6.36
C LEU A 52 -16.68 5.38 7.13
N LYS A 53 -17.80 5.42 7.83
CA LYS A 53 -18.07 6.35 8.91
C LYS A 53 -17.41 5.83 10.18
N ASP A 54 -16.46 6.60 10.69
CA ASP A 54 -15.70 6.31 11.90
C ASP A 54 -15.98 7.34 13.00
N PRO A 55 -17.08 7.18 13.75
CA PRO A 55 -17.45 8.07 14.85
C PRO A 55 -16.41 8.14 15.99
N SER A 56 -15.47 7.21 16.03
CA SER A 56 -14.43 7.09 17.07
C SER A 56 -13.05 7.58 16.62
N ASN A 57 -12.91 8.07 15.38
CA ASN A 57 -11.64 8.55 14.82
C ASN A 57 -10.46 7.55 14.91
N ARG A 58 -10.76 6.26 14.89
CA ARG A 58 -9.77 5.17 14.90
C ARG A 58 -8.92 5.13 13.64
N LEU A 59 -9.46 5.59 12.51
CA LEU A 59 -8.79 5.71 11.21
C LEU A 59 -8.14 7.10 11.01
N ALA A 60 -7.98 7.89 12.07
CA ALA A 60 -7.40 9.24 11.97
C ALA A 60 -5.98 9.23 11.37
N SER A 61 -5.17 8.24 11.72
CA SER A 61 -3.79 8.09 11.22
C SER A 61 -3.70 7.80 9.72
N TRP A 62 -4.79 7.38 9.08
CA TRP A 62 -4.82 7.05 7.66
C TRP A 62 -4.89 8.33 6.82
N ASN A 63 -3.76 9.01 6.64
CA ASN A 63 -3.69 10.32 5.98
C ASN A 63 -3.27 10.23 4.50
N GLY A 64 -3.75 11.17 3.68
CA GLY A 64 -3.47 11.22 2.24
C GLY A 64 -2.12 11.83 1.89
N ASP A 65 -1.49 12.53 2.83
CA ASP A 65 -0.45 13.54 2.56
C ASP A 65 0.97 12.95 2.42
N GLY A 66 1.11 11.76 1.84
CA GLY A 66 2.40 11.20 1.45
C GLY A 66 3.13 10.32 2.49
N GLY A 67 2.51 9.93 3.62
CA GLY A 67 3.12 9.03 4.61
C GLY A 67 3.07 7.51 4.33
N ASP A 68 3.95 6.73 4.95
CA ASP A 68 3.93 5.26 4.90
C ASP A 68 2.71 4.66 5.61
N CYS A 69 1.87 3.91 4.88
CA CYS A 69 0.66 3.32 5.45
C CYS A 69 0.91 2.16 6.42
N CYS A 70 2.12 1.60 6.47
CA CYS A 70 2.49 0.61 7.48
C CYS A 70 2.55 1.19 8.88
N ASN A 71 2.64 2.52 9.02
CA ASN A 71 2.57 3.22 10.30
C ASN A 71 1.12 3.59 10.71
N TRP A 72 0.13 3.26 9.88
CA TRP A 72 -1.26 3.56 10.19
C TRP A 72 -1.82 2.60 11.24
N ALA A 73 -2.69 3.12 12.10
CA ALA A 73 -3.30 2.36 13.17
C ALA A 73 -4.09 1.17 12.59
N GLY A 74 -3.78 -0.03 13.08
CA GLY A 74 -4.42 -1.27 12.67
C GLY A 74 -3.98 -1.80 11.30
N VAL A 75 -3.01 -1.19 10.61
CA VAL A 75 -2.42 -1.75 9.38
C VAL A 75 -1.28 -2.68 9.77
N VAL A 76 -1.27 -3.89 9.21
CA VAL A 76 -0.21 -4.88 9.41
C VAL A 76 0.52 -5.07 8.09
N CYS A 77 1.83 -4.80 8.06
CA CYS A 77 2.67 -4.96 6.89
C CYS A 77 3.68 -6.11 7.02
N HIS A 78 4.21 -6.56 5.89
CA HIS A 78 5.36 -7.44 5.83
C HIS A 78 6.66 -6.64 5.99
N ASN A 79 7.50 -7.03 6.96
CA ASN A 79 8.67 -6.25 7.39
C ASN A 79 9.72 -5.99 6.29
N PHE A 80 9.77 -6.83 5.25
CA PHE A 80 10.80 -6.73 4.20
C PHE A 80 10.28 -6.18 2.87
N THR A 81 8.98 -6.28 2.63
CA THR A 81 8.40 -5.95 1.32
C THR A 81 7.43 -4.77 1.40
N SER A 82 7.14 -4.29 2.60
CA SER A 82 6.16 -3.23 2.89
C SER A 82 4.75 -3.48 2.33
N HIS A 83 4.46 -4.73 1.97
CA HIS A 83 3.13 -5.17 1.57
C HIS A 83 2.19 -5.21 2.77
N VAL A 84 0.99 -4.69 2.61
CA VAL A 84 -0.07 -4.85 3.61
C VAL A 84 -0.52 -6.32 3.67
N LEU A 85 -0.38 -6.93 4.85
CA LEU A 85 -0.78 -8.30 5.16
C LEU A 85 -2.14 -8.40 5.85
N GLY A 86 -2.68 -7.31 6.38
CA GLY A 86 -3.94 -7.36 7.11
C GLY A 86 -4.35 -6.04 7.76
N LEU A 87 -5.61 -6.01 8.23
CA LEU A 87 -6.22 -4.86 8.88
C LEU A 87 -6.93 -5.27 10.18
N HIS A 88 -6.60 -4.58 11.28
CA HIS A 88 -7.23 -4.73 12.59
C HIS A 88 -8.22 -3.60 12.81
N LEU A 89 -9.48 -3.85 12.43
CA LEU A 89 -10.58 -2.90 12.55
C LEU A 89 -11.54 -3.21 13.73
N GLY A 90 -11.17 -4.13 14.62
CA GLY A 90 -11.97 -4.53 15.78
C GLY A 90 -12.25 -3.39 16.75
N ASN A 91 -13.45 -3.35 17.33
CA ASN A 91 -13.83 -2.27 18.25
C ASN A 91 -12.90 -2.23 19.47
N PRO A 92 -12.48 -1.04 19.94
CA PRO A 92 -11.67 -0.93 21.15
C PRO A 92 -12.43 -1.55 22.34
N HIS A 93 -11.70 -2.27 23.19
CA HIS A 93 -12.28 -2.92 24.36
C HIS A 93 -12.98 -1.89 25.24
N LEU A 94 -14.24 -2.16 25.52
CA LEU A 94 -15.11 -1.32 26.33
C LEU A 94 -14.61 -1.38 27.78
N ILE A 95 -14.16 -0.27 28.34
CA ILE A 95 -13.89 -0.22 29.78
C ILE A 95 -15.24 -0.23 30.50
N ARG A 96 -15.50 -1.34 31.20
CA ARG A 96 -16.65 -1.54 32.07
C ARG A 96 -16.33 -0.89 33.41
N TYR A 97 -16.71 0.36 33.64
CA TYR A 97 -16.53 0.98 34.95
C TYR A 97 -17.60 0.46 35.91
N SER A 98 -17.16 -0.05 37.06
CA SER A 98 -18.06 -0.44 38.15
C SER A 98 -18.39 0.81 38.96
N THR A 99 -19.67 1.19 39.00
CA THR A 99 -20.19 2.20 39.92
C THR A 99 -20.89 1.51 41.10
N SER A 100 -20.97 2.17 42.25
CA SER A 100 -21.62 1.63 43.46
C SER A 100 -23.08 1.22 43.27
N SER A 101 -23.74 1.70 42.21
CA SER A 101 -25.12 1.41 41.81
C SER A 101 -25.25 0.30 40.76
N GLY A 102 -24.18 -0.46 40.50
CA GLY A 102 -24.14 -1.52 39.50
C GLY A 102 -23.47 -1.09 38.21
N LEU A 103 -23.72 -1.86 37.15
CA LEU A 103 -22.93 -1.79 35.94
C LEU A 103 -23.63 -0.97 34.87
N TYR A 104 -23.29 0.31 34.76
CA TYR A 104 -23.84 1.15 33.71
C TYR A 104 -23.16 0.84 32.39
N PRO A 105 -23.90 0.45 31.33
CA PRO A 105 -23.36 0.44 30.00
C PRO A 105 -22.99 1.89 29.65
N SER A 106 -21.70 2.17 29.54
CA SER A 106 -21.23 3.44 29.01
C SER A 106 -21.85 3.67 27.61
N PRO A 107 -22.02 4.92 27.13
CA PRO A 107 -22.68 5.26 25.85
C PRO A 107 -22.00 4.75 24.55
N LEU A 108 -21.28 3.64 24.63
CA LEU A 108 -20.38 3.00 23.66
C LEU A 108 -21.05 2.49 22.38
N LYS A 109 -22.27 2.93 22.06
CA LYS A 109 -22.91 2.65 20.78
C LYS A 109 -22.26 3.35 19.59
N ARG A 110 -21.25 4.23 19.81
CA ARG A 110 -20.61 5.02 18.75
C ARG A 110 -19.19 4.59 18.38
N SER A 111 -18.76 3.37 18.68
CA SER A 111 -17.40 2.90 18.29
C SER A 111 -17.39 1.99 17.05
N LYS A 112 -18.58 1.62 16.55
CA LYS A 112 -18.71 0.75 15.38
C LYS A 112 -18.38 1.55 14.12
N LEU A 113 -17.51 1.01 13.28
CA LEU A 113 -17.33 1.48 11.92
C LEU A 113 -18.60 1.15 11.13
N VAL A 114 -19.20 2.16 10.52
CA VAL A 114 -20.45 2.02 9.76
C VAL A 114 -20.19 2.39 8.32
N GLY A 115 -20.63 1.58 7.36
CA GLY A 115 -20.40 1.86 5.95
C GLY A 115 -20.67 0.64 5.09
N LYS A 116 -20.56 0.82 3.77
CA LYS A 116 -20.60 -0.29 2.81
C LYS A 116 -19.17 -0.61 2.42
N LEU A 117 -18.79 -1.87 2.56
CA LEU A 117 -17.52 -2.35 2.03
C LEU A 117 -17.62 -2.37 0.51
N ASN A 118 -16.81 -1.55 -0.15
CA ASN A 118 -16.77 -1.45 -1.60
C ASN A 118 -16.07 -2.68 -2.19
N PRO A 119 -16.55 -3.25 -3.31
CA PRO A 119 -15.88 -4.34 -4.01
C PRO A 119 -14.43 -4.04 -4.45
N SER A 120 -13.96 -2.79 -4.37
CA SER A 120 -12.54 -2.45 -4.49
C SER A 120 -11.64 -3.20 -3.48
N LEU A 121 -12.21 -3.76 -2.41
CA LEU A 121 -11.52 -4.69 -1.49
C LEU A 121 -11.22 -6.06 -2.12
N LEU A 122 -11.75 -6.36 -3.30
CA LEU A 122 -11.43 -7.57 -4.07
C LEU A 122 -9.98 -7.54 -4.56
N ASP A 123 -9.42 -6.35 -4.83
CA ASP A 123 -7.99 -6.18 -5.11
C ASP A 123 -7.12 -6.59 -3.90
N PHE A 124 -7.62 -6.35 -2.70
CA PHE A 124 -6.97 -6.77 -1.45
C PHE A 124 -7.04 -8.29 -1.25
N LYS A 125 -8.08 -8.95 -1.75
CA LYS A 125 -8.21 -10.42 -1.72
C LYS A 125 -7.08 -11.08 -2.51
N GLN A 126 -6.68 -10.53 -3.66
CA GLN A 126 -5.53 -11.05 -4.40
C GLN A 126 -4.22 -10.95 -3.60
N LEU A 127 -4.05 -9.92 -2.77
CA LEU A 127 -2.88 -9.77 -1.89
C LEU A 127 -2.89 -10.78 -0.74
N MET A 128 -4.06 -11.05 -0.15
CA MET A 128 -4.24 -12.06 0.91
C MET A 128 -4.10 -13.50 0.39
N GLN A 129 -4.48 -13.76 -0.86
CA GLN A 129 -4.51 -15.11 -1.45
C GLN A 129 -3.13 -15.59 -1.91
N ARG A 130 -2.20 -14.69 -2.29
CA ARG A 130 -0.80 -15.06 -2.58
C ARG A 130 -0.07 -15.71 -1.40
N LYS A 131 -0.56 -15.51 -0.17
CA LYS A 131 0.03 -16.08 1.06
C LYS A 131 -0.20 -17.59 1.19
N SER A 132 -1.28 -18.14 0.61
CA SER A 132 -1.52 -19.59 0.62
C SER A 132 -0.59 -20.32 -0.36
N GLU A 133 -0.37 -19.76 -1.56
CA GLU A 133 0.53 -20.34 -2.57
C GLU A 133 2.00 -20.35 -2.11
N ALA A 134 2.43 -19.35 -1.32
CA ALA A 134 3.78 -19.27 -0.79
C ALA A 134 4.04 -20.24 0.39
N LEU A 135 2.99 -20.66 1.12
CA LEU A 135 3.09 -21.65 2.19
C LEU A 135 3.11 -23.08 1.63
N GLU A 136 2.41 -23.33 0.53
CA GLU A 136 2.39 -24.62 -0.17
C GLU A 136 3.75 -24.94 -0.84
N LYS A 137 4.40 -23.94 -1.44
CA LYS A 137 5.76 -24.11 -2.00
C LYS A 137 6.84 -24.41 -0.95
N ARG A 138 6.66 -23.97 0.30
CA ARG A 138 7.61 -24.23 1.40
C ARG A 138 7.49 -25.66 1.95
N SER A 139 6.37 -26.35 1.71
CA SER A 139 6.21 -27.77 2.05
C SER A 139 6.73 -28.73 0.99
N GLU A 140 6.93 -28.28 -0.25
CA GLU A 140 7.45 -29.12 -1.35
C GLU A 140 8.98 -29.12 -1.44
N GLU A 141 9.66 -28.16 -0.79
CA GLU A 141 11.13 -28.09 -0.69
C GLU A 141 11.71 -28.79 0.56
N LYS A 142 10.89 -29.53 1.33
CA LYS A 142 11.30 -30.35 2.47
C LYS A 142 10.98 -31.82 2.23
#